data_AF-A0A819LZI5-F1
#
_entry.id   AF-A0A819LZI5-F1
#
_cell.length_a   1.000
_cell.length_b   1.000
_cell.length_c   1.000
_cell.angle_alpha   90.00
_cell.angle_beta   90.00
_cell.angle_gamma   90.00
#
_symmetry.space_group_name_H-M   'P 1'
#
loop_
_entity.id
_entity.type
_entity.pdbx_description
1 polymer ?
#
loop_
_entity_poly.entity_id
_entity_poly.type
_entity_poly.pdbx_seq_one_letter_code
_entity_poly.pdbx_strand_id
1 'polypeptide(L)'
;MAEYLARYCDKFLRKRKEETNLEIIINQIKILLYYMQEKDVFQKYYSKLFAKRLINQMSISNDYEQMMISNIEITCGFGFAYKMKQICQDIQTSKNILNQYHQYCETEQFTSKINFSIMILKTNVWLFSTPSNIILPNKLEHIVNNFNKFYKYLHNGRKLTWIYQHSKGELQTFFTDRVYTLQVSMYQMVILLLFNNALEWTIEKIQDETQIKIELL
;
A
#
# COMPACT_ATOMS: atom_id res chain seq x y z
N MET A 1 20.10 4.92 -18.16
CA MET A 1 19.00 4.51 -19.07
C MET A 1 17.99 3.59 -18.37
N ALA A 2 18.47 2.62 -17.58
CA ALA A 2 17.65 1.66 -16.83
C ALA A 2 16.55 2.30 -15.93
N GLU A 3 16.89 3.35 -15.17
CA GLU A 3 15.91 4.05 -14.32
C GLU A 3 14.76 4.67 -15.14
N TYR A 4 15.08 5.31 -16.27
CA TYR A 4 14.07 5.93 -17.13
C TYR A 4 13.11 4.89 -17.71
N LEU A 5 13.61 3.72 -18.12
CA LEU A 5 12.75 2.64 -18.58
C LEU A 5 11.84 2.14 -17.44
N ALA A 6 12.36 1.97 -16.22
CA ALA A 6 11.54 1.57 -15.07
C ALA A 6 10.40 2.57 -14.81
N ARG A 7 10.69 3.88 -14.84
CA ARG A 7 9.69 4.94 -14.69
C ARG A 7 8.69 4.97 -15.85
N TYR A 8 9.16 4.73 -17.07
CA TYR A 8 8.30 4.62 -18.25
C TYR A 8 7.29 3.48 -18.10
N CYS A 9 7.76 2.27 -17.74
CA CYS A 9 6.90 1.12 -17.46
C CYS A 9 5.87 1.44 -16.36
N ASP A 10 6.32 2.04 -15.25
CA ASP A 10 5.43 2.41 -14.15
C ASP A 10 4.35 3.41 -14.57
N LYS A 11 4.70 4.38 -15.42
CA LYS A 11 3.74 5.32 -15.95
C LYS A 11 2.60 4.56 -16.64
N PHE A 12 2.89 3.61 -17.54
CA PHE A 12 1.92 2.93 -18.40
C PHE A 12 1.05 1.90 -17.69
N LEU A 13 1.56 1.33 -16.60
CA LEU A 13 0.80 0.36 -15.81
C LEU A 13 -0.07 1.00 -14.73
N ARG A 14 0.01 2.32 -14.52
CA ARG A 14 -0.91 3.05 -13.61
C ARG A 14 -2.28 3.27 -14.26
N LYS A 15 -3.33 3.42 -13.45
CA LYS A 15 -4.68 3.81 -13.87
C LYS A 15 -4.65 5.14 -14.62
N ARG A 16 -5.32 5.19 -15.78
CA ARG A 16 -5.41 6.37 -16.66
C ARG A 16 -6.81 6.45 -17.28
N LYS A 17 -7.13 7.61 -17.85
CA LYS A 17 -8.37 7.84 -18.60
C LYS A 17 -8.26 7.45 -20.08
N GLU A 18 -7.06 7.46 -20.64
CA GLU A 18 -6.82 7.22 -22.07
C GLU A 18 -6.64 5.73 -22.35
N GLU A 19 -7.38 5.23 -23.32
CA GLU A 19 -7.17 3.91 -23.89
C GLU A 19 -5.88 3.92 -24.71
N THR A 20 -4.90 3.14 -24.25
CA THR A 20 -3.65 2.90 -24.97
C THR A 20 -3.51 1.42 -25.16
N ASN A 21 -3.03 0.99 -26.32
CA ASN A 21 -2.76 -0.43 -26.56
C ASN A 21 -1.51 -0.86 -25.76
N LEU A 22 -1.73 -1.19 -24.49
CA LEU A 22 -0.69 -1.53 -23.53
C LEU A 22 0.06 -2.81 -23.91
N GLU A 23 -0.58 -3.71 -24.65
CA GLU A 23 0.07 -4.93 -25.13
C GLU A 23 1.22 -4.63 -26.07
N ILE A 24 1.00 -3.73 -27.04
CA ILE A 24 2.05 -3.26 -27.96
C ILE A 24 3.20 -2.62 -27.17
N ILE A 25 2.88 -1.75 -26.21
CA ILE A 25 3.88 -1.03 -25.41
C ILE A 25 4.70 -2.00 -24.56
N ILE A 26 4.06 -2.98 -23.91
CA ILE A 26 4.74 -3.98 -23.08
C ILE A 26 5.65 -4.88 -23.94
N ASN A 27 5.24 -5.21 -25.15
CA ASN A 27 6.09 -5.94 -26.10
C ASN A 27 7.27 -5.11 -26.61
N GLN A 28 7.10 -3.80 -26.83
CA GLN A 28 8.21 -2.90 -27.15
C GLN A 28 9.21 -2.78 -25.98
N ILE A 29 8.70 -2.67 -24.75
CA ILE A 29 9.53 -2.64 -23.54
C ILE A 29 10.37 -3.92 -23.42
N LYS A 30 9.81 -5.09 -23.76
CA LYS A 30 10.55 -6.36 -23.79
C LYS A 30 11.79 -6.29 -24.69
N ILE A 31 11.67 -5.69 -25.87
CA ILE A 31 12.79 -5.50 -26.80
C ILE A 31 13.85 -4.59 -26.18
N LEU A 32 13.42 -3.47 -25.58
CA LEU A 32 14.34 -2.55 -24.89
C LEU A 32 15.06 -3.22 -23.71
N LEU A 33 14.37 -4.07 -22.96
CA LEU A 33 14.96 -4.84 -21.86
C LEU A 33 15.99 -5.87 -22.34
N TYR A 34 15.77 -6.48 -23.51
CA TYR A 34 16.70 -7.45 -24.07
C TYR A 34 18.10 -6.85 -24.31
N TYR A 35 18.15 -5.64 -24.89
CA TYR A 35 19.39 -4.93 -25.20
C TYR A 35 19.98 -4.13 -24.03
N MET A 36 19.30 -4.08 -22.89
CA MET A 36 19.78 -3.34 -21.73
C MET A 36 20.97 -4.05 -21.06
N GLN A 37 22.05 -3.31 -20.81
CA GLN A 37 23.22 -3.81 -20.08
C GLN A 37 23.01 -3.78 -18.55
N GLU A 38 22.51 -2.65 -18.01
CA GLU A 38 22.31 -2.41 -16.58
C GLU A 38 20.97 -2.98 -16.05
N LYS A 39 20.74 -4.29 -16.22
CA LYS A 39 19.47 -4.94 -15.85
C LYS A 39 19.20 -4.92 -14.35
N ASP A 40 20.23 -5.04 -13.52
CA ASP A 40 20.19 -4.98 -12.06
C ASP A 40 19.71 -3.61 -11.55
N VAL A 41 20.19 -2.52 -12.16
CA VAL A 41 19.71 -1.17 -11.89
C VAL A 41 18.22 -1.07 -12.24
N PHE A 42 17.80 -1.56 -13.41
CA PHE A 42 16.39 -1.59 -13.79
C PHE A 42 15.56 -2.35 -12.75
N GLN A 43 16.00 -3.55 -12.34
CA GLN A 43 15.29 -4.37 -11.37
C GLN A 43 15.08 -3.64 -10.04
N LYS A 44 16.12 -2.96 -9.53
CA LYS A 44 16.04 -2.21 -8.28
C LYS A 44 14.99 -1.10 -8.35
N TYR A 45 15.02 -0.29 -9.41
CA TYR A 45 14.07 0.81 -9.58
C TYR A 45 12.65 0.31 -9.89
N TYR A 46 12.51 -0.64 -10.81
CA TYR A 46 11.22 -1.17 -11.21
C TYR A 46 10.53 -1.91 -10.05
N SER A 47 11.26 -2.72 -9.27
CA SER A 47 10.70 -3.40 -8.09
C SER A 47 10.16 -2.42 -7.05
N LYS A 48 10.86 -1.30 -6.82
CA LYS A 48 10.40 -0.24 -5.90
C LYS A 48 9.13 0.43 -6.40
N LEU A 49 9.07 0.77 -7.69
CA LEU A 49 7.90 1.39 -8.31
C LEU A 49 6.70 0.44 -8.35
N PHE A 50 6.93 -0.81 -8.74
CA PHE A 50 5.96 -1.89 -8.78
C PHE A 50 5.29 -2.11 -7.41
N ALA A 51 6.09 -2.26 -6.36
CA ALA A 51 5.58 -2.38 -4.99
C ALA A 51 4.71 -1.17 -4.61
N LYS A 52 5.21 0.05 -4.84
CA LYS A 52 4.46 1.29 -4.55
C LYS A 52 3.15 1.38 -5.33
N ARG A 53 3.14 0.97 -6.60
CA ARG A 53 1.95 1.00 -7.46
C ARG A 53 0.88 0.05 -6.93
N LEU A 54 1.25 -1.16 -6.54
CA LEU A 54 0.33 -2.17 -6.05
C LEU A 54 -0.22 -1.86 -4.65
N ILE A 55 0.61 -1.37 -3.72
CA ILE A 55 0.15 -0.93 -2.39
C ILE A 55 -0.93 0.13 -2.51
N ASN A 56 -0.73 1.08 -3.42
CA ASN A 56 -1.66 2.18 -3.61
C ASN A 56 -2.88 1.79 -4.47
N GLN A 57 -2.96 0.54 -4.95
CA GLN A 57 -4.01 0.04 -5.84
C GLN A 57 -4.14 0.89 -7.12
N MET A 58 -3.00 1.35 -7.62
CA MET A 58 -2.90 2.24 -8.78
C MET A 58 -2.71 1.49 -10.09
N SER A 59 -2.63 0.16 -10.09
CA SER A 59 -2.47 -0.63 -11.31
C SER A 59 -3.74 -0.60 -12.17
N ILE A 60 -3.55 -0.57 -13.48
CA ILE A 60 -4.65 -0.53 -14.46
C ILE A 60 -5.35 -1.90 -14.60
N SER A 61 -4.58 -2.98 -14.71
CA SER A 61 -5.09 -4.36 -14.77
C SER A 61 -4.06 -5.33 -14.19
N ASN A 62 -4.55 -6.36 -13.50
CA ASN A 62 -3.69 -7.45 -13.02
C ASN A 62 -3.10 -8.25 -14.20
N ASP A 63 -3.80 -8.35 -15.33
CA ASP A 63 -3.35 -9.14 -16.47
C ASP A 63 -2.13 -8.51 -17.13
N TYR A 64 -2.11 -7.18 -17.27
CA TYR A 64 -0.94 -6.45 -17.76
C TYR A 64 0.24 -6.51 -16.80
N GLU A 65 0.00 -6.54 -15.48
CA GLU A 65 1.08 -6.75 -14.51
C GLU A 65 1.70 -8.14 -14.69
N GLN A 66 0.89 -9.19 -14.84
CA GLN A 66 1.38 -10.54 -15.08
C GLN A 66 2.13 -10.66 -16.40
N MET A 67 1.62 -10.04 -17.47
CA MET A 67 2.29 -10.02 -18.77
C MET A 67 3.65 -9.31 -18.71
N MET A 68 3.74 -8.19 -18.01
CA MET A 68 5.01 -7.48 -17.81
C MET A 68 6.01 -8.32 -16.99
N ILE A 69 5.56 -8.97 -15.92
CA ILE A 69 6.41 -9.87 -15.11
C ILE A 69 6.92 -11.05 -15.95
N SER A 70 6.06 -11.65 -16.77
CA SER A 70 6.44 -12.72 -17.70
C SER A 70 7.51 -12.26 -18.69
N ASN A 71 7.35 -11.07 -19.27
CA ASN A 71 8.36 -10.51 -20.17
C ASN A 71 9.69 -10.23 -19.47
N ILE A 72 9.68 -9.75 -18.22
CA ILE A 72 10.90 -9.58 -17.41
C ILE A 72 11.55 -10.96 -17.14
N GLU A 73 10.77 -11.98 -16.81
CA GLU A 73 11.29 -13.32 -16.55
C GLU A 73 11.95 -13.93 -17.78
N ILE A 74 11.34 -13.79 -18.96
CA ILE A 74 11.90 -14.30 -20.22
C ILE A 74 13.20 -13.56 -20.59
N THR A 75 13.30 -12.27 -20.32
CA THR A 75 14.44 -11.42 -20.77
C THR A 75 15.58 -11.32 -19.75
N CYS A 76 15.28 -11.43 -18.46
CA CYS A 76 16.22 -11.24 -17.36
C CYS A 76 16.35 -12.48 -16.45
N GLY A 77 15.51 -13.50 -16.64
CA GLY A 77 15.54 -14.75 -15.89
C GLY A 77 14.66 -14.77 -14.63
N PHE A 78 14.46 -15.97 -14.09
CA PHE A 78 13.58 -16.24 -12.95
C PHE A 78 13.92 -15.39 -11.70
N GLY A 79 15.20 -15.28 -11.35
CA GLY A 79 15.64 -14.54 -10.17
C GLY A 79 15.23 -13.06 -10.19
N PHE A 80 15.15 -12.45 -11.38
CA PHE A 80 14.72 -11.07 -11.54
C PHE A 80 13.23 -10.87 -11.24
N ALA A 81 12.41 -11.80 -11.73
CA ALA A 81 10.96 -11.76 -11.60
C ALA A 81 10.46 -12.31 -10.26
N TYR A 82 11.24 -13.15 -9.58
CA TYR A 82 10.86 -13.84 -8.34
C TYR A 82 10.24 -12.90 -7.29
N LYS A 83 10.89 -11.76 -7.04
CA LYS A 83 10.41 -10.77 -6.06
C LYS A 83 9.07 -10.17 -6.43
N MET A 84 8.84 -9.88 -7.71
CA MET A 84 7.57 -9.32 -8.21
C MET A 84 6.45 -10.36 -8.14
N LYS A 85 6.75 -11.62 -8.46
CA LYS A 85 5.81 -12.74 -8.28
C LYS A 85 5.39 -12.92 -6.82
N GLN A 86 6.36 -12.86 -5.90
CA GLN A 86 6.07 -12.91 -4.45
C GLN A 86 5.19 -11.74 -3.99
N ILE A 87 5.44 -10.52 -4.48
CA ILE A 87 4.58 -9.35 -4.22
C ILE A 87 3.13 -9.62 -4.67
N CYS A 88 2.92 -10.13 -5.89
CA CYS A 88 1.58 -10.46 -6.37
C CYS A 88 0.90 -11.52 -5.50
N GLN A 89 1.64 -12.56 -5.11
CA GLN A 89 1.14 -13.64 -4.26
C GLN A 89 0.73 -13.13 -2.86
N ASP A 90 1.53 -12.23 -2.27
CA ASP A 90 1.23 -11.61 -0.99
C ASP A 90 -0.08 -10.81 -1.07
N ILE A 91 -0.29 -10.03 -2.14
CA ILE A 91 -1.53 -9.27 -2.35
C ILE A 91 -2.76 -10.19 -2.47
N GLN A 92 -2.65 -11.27 -3.24
CA GLN A 92 -3.75 -12.23 -3.39
C GLN A 92 -4.09 -12.90 -2.07
N THR A 93 -3.05 -13.35 -1.34
CA THR A 93 -3.20 -13.97 -0.03
C THR A 93 -3.82 -12.99 0.97
N SER A 94 -3.40 -11.72 0.93
CA SER A 94 -3.95 -10.68 1.78
C SER A 94 -5.43 -10.41 1.52
N LYS A 95 -5.88 -10.46 0.27
CA LYS A 95 -7.32 -10.33 -0.05
C LYS A 95 -8.12 -11.48 0.56
N ASN A 96 -7.60 -12.70 0.50
CA ASN A 96 -8.25 -13.85 1.11
C ASN A 96 -8.35 -13.71 2.63
N ILE A 97 -7.29 -13.25 3.29
CA ILE A 97 -7.29 -13.02 4.75
C ILE A 97 -8.26 -11.88 5.12
N LEU A 98 -8.35 -10.82 4.32
CA LEU A 98 -9.32 -9.75 4.53
C LEU A 98 -10.76 -10.27 4.42
N ASN A 99 -11.06 -11.14 3.45
CA ASN A 99 -12.38 -11.75 3.32
C ASN A 99 -12.72 -12.63 4.54
N GLN A 100 -11.75 -13.43 5.03
CA GLN A 100 -11.91 -14.22 6.25
C GLN A 100 -12.14 -13.32 7.48
N TYR A 101 -11.47 -12.17 7.53
CA TYR A 101 -11.67 -11.20 8.60
C TYR A 101 -13.09 -10.61 8.59
N HIS A 102 -13.63 -10.28 7.41
CA HIS A 102 -15.01 -9.81 7.31
C HIS A 102 -16.01 -10.86 7.80
N GLN A 103 -15.82 -12.13 7.43
CA GLN A 103 -16.64 -13.24 7.95
C GLN A 103 -16.54 -13.38 9.47
N TYR A 104 -15.32 -13.25 10.02
CA TYR A 104 -15.09 -13.27 11.47
C TYR A 104 -15.83 -12.13 12.19
N CYS A 105 -15.81 -10.91 11.64
CA CYS A 105 -16.53 -9.78 12.21
C CYS A 105 -18.05 -10.00 12.23
N GLU A 106 -18.61 -10.64 11.20
CA GLU A 106 -20.03 -11.01 11.16
C GLU A 106 -20.37 -12.03 12.25
N THR A 107 -19.53 -13.06 12.43
CA THR A 107 -19.77 -14.10 13.45
C THR A 107 -19.66 -13.59 14.88
N GLU A 108 -18.72 -12.70 15.15
CA GLU A 108 -18.48 -12.11 16.48
C GLU A 108 -19.36 -10.88 16.75
N GLN A 109 -20.26 -10.53 15.82
CA GLN A 109 -21.09 -9.31 15.87
C GLN A 109 -20.25 -8.04 16.13
N PHE A 110 -19.03 -8.02 15.62
CA PHE A 110 -18.14 -6.88 15.74
C PHE A 110 -18.63 -5.75 14.83
N THR A 111 -19.32 -4.78 15.43
CA THR A 111 -19.84 -3.63 14.71
C THR A 111 -18.86 -2.47 14.75
N SER A 112 -18.30 -2.13 13.58
CA SER A 112 -17.55 -0.90 13.37
C SER A 112 -18.25 -0.07 12.31
N LYS A 113 -18.48 1.21 12.57
CA LYS A 113 -18.99 2.16 11.57
C LYS A 113 -17.92 2.53 10.52
N ILE A 114 -16.67 2.14 10.74
CA ILE A 114 -15.53 2.45 9.87
C ILE A 114 -15.28 1.27 8.94
N ASN A 115 -15.30 1.53 7.63
CA ASN A 115 -14.86 0.55 6.64
C ASN A 115 -13.35 0.33 6.77
N PHE A 116 -12.95 -0.92 6.96
CA PHE A 116 -11.57 -1.30 7.22
C PHE A 116 -11.06 -2.26 6.14
N SER A 117 -9.87 -1.96 5.61
CA SER A 117 -9.16 -2.81 4.66
C SER A 117 -7.70 -2.91 5.08
N ILE A 118 -7.12 -4.10 4.94
CA ILE A 118 -5.75 -4.38 5.34
C ILE A 118 -4.99 -5.07 4.21
N MET A 119 -3.68 -4.83 4.20
CA MET A 119 -2.75 -5.55 3.34
C MET A 119 -1.62 -6.18 4.17
N ILE A 120 -1.53 -7.51 4.15
CA ILE A 120 -0.54 -8.30 4.89
C ILE A 120 0.61 -8.65 3.95
N LEU A 121 1.82 -8.25 4.35
CA LEU A 121 3.01 -8.29 3.50
C LEU A 121 4.16 -8.98 4.24
N LYS A 122 4.97 -9.76 3.52
CA LYS A 122 6.14 -10.42 4.12
C LYS A 122 7.36 -9.50 4.16
N THR A 123 8.01 -9.38 5.32
CA THR A 123 9.13 -8.45 5.54
C THR A 123 10.31 -8.65 4.58
N ASN A 124 10.58 -9.88 4.13
CA ASN A 124 11.71 -10.20 3.25
C ASN A 124 11.47 -9.86 1.77
N VAL A 125 10.22 -9.67 1.37
CA VAL A 125 9.83 -9.38 -0.01
C VAL A 125 9.69 -7.87 -0.24
N TRP A 126 9.23 -7.13 0.76
CA TRP A 126 8.92 -5.72 0.62
C TRP A 126 9.98 -4.82 1.26
N LEU A 127 10.49 -3.85 0.51
CA LEU A 127 11.51 -2.91 0.98
C LEU A 127 10.85 -1.72 1.68
N PHE A 128 10.23 -1.96 2.84
CA PHE A 128 9.67 -0.88 3.65
C PHE A 128 10.70 -0.26 4.59
N SER A 129 10.54 1.04 4.83
CA SER A 129 11.22 1.75 5.90
C SER A 129 10.80 1.22 7.27
N THR A 130 11.65 1.46 8.26
CA THR A 130 11.37 1.13 9.66
C THR A 130 10.02 1.73 10.09
N PRO A 131 9.20 0.98 10.83
CA PRO A 131 7.92 1.49 11.32
C PRO A 131 8.15 2.74 12.17
N SER A 132 7.29 3.75 11.98
CA SER A 132 7.24 4.93 12.85
C SER A 132 6.27 4.68 14.01
N ASN A 133 6.63 5.12 15.20
CA ASN A 133 5.68 5.16 16.31
C ASN A 133 4.61 6.21 16.01
N ILE A 134 3.35 5.84 16.23
CA ILE A 134 2.18 6.72 16.15
C ILE A 134 1.20 6.27 17.22
N ILE A 135 0.57 7.22 17.89
CA ILE A 135 -0.60 6.96 18.73
C ILE A 135 -1.85 7.06 17.85
N LEU A 136 -2.60 5.96 17.77
CA LEU A 136 -3.84 5.92 17.02
C LEU A 136 -5.01 6.42 17.89
N PRO A 137 -5.96 7.18 17.32
CA PRO A 137 -7.23 7.47 17.96
C PRO A 137 -7.96 6.19 18.36
N ASN A 138 -8.62 6.20 19.53
CA ASN A 138 -9.29 5.03 20.13
C ASN A 138 -10.17 4.23 19.15
N LYS A 139 -10.89 4.92 18.25
CA LYS A 139 -11.75 4.28 17.23
C LYS A 139 -10.94 3.39 16.28
N LEU A 140 -9.77 3.85 15.84
CA LEU A 140 -8.89 3.11 14.94
C LEU A 140 -8.12 2.03 15.69
N GLU A 141 -7.69 2.32 16.91
CA GLU A 141 -6.99 1.38 17.78
C GLU A 141 -7.86 0.13 18.07
N HIS A 142 -9.15 0.32 18.32
CA HIS A 142 -10.10 -0.77 18.53
C HIS A 142 -10.15 -1.75 17.34
N ILE A 143 -10.16 -1.22 16.11
CA ILE A 143 -10.16 -2.02 14.88
C ILE A 143 -8.83 -2.76 14.72
N VAL A 144 -7.71 -2.06 14.92
CA VAL A 144 -6.36 -2.66 14.87
C VAL A 144 -6.22 -3.79 15.88
N ASN A 145 -6.71 -3.60 17.11
CA ASN A 145 -6.67 -4.61 18.16
C ASN A 145 -7.55 -5.82 17.86
N ASN A 146 -8.75 -5.60 17.32
CA ASN A 146 -9.61 -6.69 16.87
C ASN A 146 -8.94 -7.50 15.74
N PHE A 147 -8.36 -6.83 14.75
CA PHE A 147 -7.64 -7.50 13.68
C PHE A 147 -6.42 -8.28 14.19
N ASN A 148 -5.66 -7.72 15.13
CA ASN A 148 -4.52 -8.41 15.76
C ASN A 148 -4.95 -9.70 16.47
N LYS A 149 -6.11 -9.70 17.16
CA LYS A 149 -6.67 -10.90 17.80
C LYS A 149 -7.05 -11.97 16.76
N PHE A 150 -7.79 -11.56 15.72
CA PHE A 150 -8.14 -12.45 14.60
C PHE A 150 -6.91 -13.08 13.96
N TYR A 151 -5.90 -12.27 13.61
CA TYR A 151 -4.71 -12.74 12.94
C TYR A 151 -3.88 -13.69 13.83
N LYS A 152 -3.79 -13.40 15.14
CA LYS A 152 -3.10 -14.26 16.10
C LYS A 152 -3.78 -15.63 16.22
N TYR A 153 -5.11 -15.67 16.22
CA TYR A 153 -5.87 -16.93 16.23
C TYR A 153 -5.61 -17.76 14.97
N LEU A 154 -5.58 -17.11 13.81
CA LEU A 154 -5.39 -17.79 12.51
C LEU A 154 -3.93 -18.22 12.28
N HIS A 155 -2.97 -17.46 12.78
CA HIS A 155 -1.54 -17.71 12.60
C HIS A 155 -0.76 -17.63 13.91
N ASN A 156 -0.69 -18.77 14.59
CA ASN A 156 0.16 -18.93 15.78
C ASN A 156 1.64 -18.73 15.44
N GLY A 157 2.33 -17.91 16.24
CA GLY A 157 3.78 -17.66 16.12
C GLY A 157 4.18 -16.54 15.16
N ARG A 158 3.24 -15.84 14.51
CA ARG A 158 3.53 -14.66 13.69
C ARG A 158 3.22 -13.37 14.44
N LYS A 159 4.07 -12.35 14.27
CA LYS A 159 3.87 -11.01 14.82
C LYS A 159 3.63 -10.01 13.69
N LEU A 160 2.55 -9.25 13.77
CA LEU A 160 2.27 -8.16 12.84
C LEU A 160 3.03 -6.90 13.24
N THR A 161 3.51 -6.17 12.24
CA THR A 161 4.09 -4.83 12.40
C THR A 161 3.35 -3.90 11.47
N TRP A 162 2.72 -2.87 12.01
CA TRP A 162 1.90 -1.93 11.25
C TRP A 162 2.77 -0.85 10.62
N ILE A 163 2.56 -0.58 9.32
CA ILE A 163 3.35 0.38 8.53
C ILE A 163 2.45 1.55 8.14
N TYR A 164 2.20 2.44 9.10
CA TYR A 164 1.26 3.55 8.93
C TYR A 164 1.69 4.59 7.87
N GLN A 165 2.98 4.67 7.54
CA GLN A 165 3.53 5.51 6.47
C GLN A 165 2.90 5.26 5.09
N HIS A 166 2.40 4.05 4.87
CA HIS A 166 1.76 3.64 3.62
C HIS A 166 0.26 3.42 3.77
N SER A 167 -0.27 3.70 4.96
CA SER A 167 -1.70 3.63 5.23
C SER A 167 -2.36 4.96 4.87
N LYS A 168 -3.61 4.87 4.45
CA LYS A 168 -4.47 5.98 4.04
C LYS A 168 -5.87 5.74 4.55
N GLY A 169 -6.67 6.78 4.64
CA GLY A 169 -8.07 6.66 4.95
C GLY A 169 -8.90 7.84 4.46
N GLU A 170 -10.19 7.78 4.73
CA GLU A 170 -11.16 8.77 4.29
C GLU A 170 -11.82 9.43 5.50
N LEU A 171 -11.87 10.76 5.49
CA LEU A 171 -12.56 11.56 6.51
C LEU A 171 -13.72 12.31 5.86
N GLN A 172 -14.87 12.29 6.51
CA GLN A 172 -15.98 13.17 6.17
C GLN A 172 -15.94 14.41 7.05
N THR A 173 -16.16 15.56 6.43
CA THR A 173 -16.13 16.86 7.10
C THR A 173 -17.52 17.47 7.14
N PHE A 174 -17.87 18.07 8.27
CA PHE A 174 -19.20 18.61 8.55
C PHE A 174 -19.16 20.11 8.93
N PHE A 175 -18.07 20.81 8.60
CA PHE A 175 -17.88 22.22 8.93
C PHE A 175 -18.49 23.19 7.89
N THR A 176 -19.01 22.69 6.76
CA THR A 176 -19.75 23.48 5.78
C THR A 176 -21.09 22.83 5.46
N ASP A 177 -21.98 23.56 4.79
CA ASP A 177 -23.27 23.06 4.30
C ASP A 177 -23.14 21.83 3.37
N ARG A 178 -21.95 21.61 2.80
CA ARG A 178 -21.63 20.43 1.99
C ARG A 178 -20.73 19.48 2.79
N VAL A 179 -21.03 18.19 2.69
CA VAL A 179 -20.16 17.14 3.24
C VAL A 179 -19.05 16.87 2.23
N TYR A 180 -17.80 17.20 2.59
CA TYR A 180 -16.64 16.83 1.80
C TYR A 180 -15.98 15.57 2.35
N THR A 181 -15.61 14.65 1.45
CA THR A 181 -14.80 13.47 1.77
C THR A 181 -13.34 13.74 1.41
N LEU A 182 -12.46 13.72 2.40
CA LEU A 182 -11.03 13.92 2.26
C LEU A 182 -10.31 12.57 2.24
N GLN A 183 -9.53 12.33 1.19
CA GLN A 183 -8.56 11.21 1.16
C GLN A 183 -7.24 11.70 1.75
N VAL A 184 -6.85 11.11 2.88
CA VAL A 184 -5.71 11.58 3.68
C VAL A 184 -4.77 10.42 4.01
N SER A 185 -3.49 10.73 4.22
CA SER A 185 -2.56 9.78 4.82
C SER A 185 -2.95 9.50 6.28
N MET A 186 -2.48 8.40 6.87
CA MET A 186 -2.75 8.15 8.29
C MET A 186 -2.22 9.26 9.21
N TYR A 187 -1.06 9.83 8.90
CA TYR A 187 -0.54 10.97 9.68
C TYR A 187 -1.50 12.15 9.65
N GLN A 188 -1.94 12.54 8.45
CA GLN A 188 -2.91 13.62 8.27
C GLN A 188 -4.22 13.30 8.99
N MET A 189 -4.70 12.05 8.92
CA MET A 189 -5.92 11.62 9.60
C MET A 189 -5.82 11.79 11.11
N VAL A 190 -4.74 11.31 11.73
CA VAL A 190 -4.54 11.40 13.18
C VAL A 190 -4.51 12.86 13.63
N ILE A 191 -3.78 13.72 12.90
CA ILE A 191 -3.69 15.15 13.20
C ILE A 191 -5.05 15.84 13.05
N LEU A 192 -5.77 15.62 11.94
CA LEU A 192 -7.09 16.22 11.71
C LEU A 192 -8.11 15.81 12.77
N LEU A 193 -8.00 14.58 13.30
CA LEU A 193 -8.89 14.11 14.35
C LEU A 193 -8.69 14.84 15.69
N LEU A 194 -7.50 15.37 15.98
CA LEU A 194 -7.24 16.18 17.18
C LEU A 194 -8.05 17.48 17.21
N PHE A 195 -8.30 18.08 16.04
CA PHE A 195 -9.06 19.33 15.92
C PHE A 195 -10.55 19.17 16.25
N ASN A 196 -11.05 17.95 16.44
CA ASN A 196 -12.38 17.74 17.01
C ASN A 196 -12.44 18.04 18.52
N ASN A 197 -11.30 18.06 19.21
CA ASN A 197 -11.22 18.32 20.65
C ASN A 197 -10.90 19.79 20.97
N ALA A 198 -10.14 20.46 20.10
CA ALA A 198 -9.75 21.87 20.27
C ALA A 198 -9.52 22.55 18.92
N LEU A 199 -9.78 23.86 18.85
CA LEU A 199 -9.67 24.66 17.62
C LEU A 199 -8.22 25.01 17.25
N GLU A 200 -7.33 25.07 18.25
CA GLU A 200 -5.94 25.48 18.07
C GLU A 200 -5.01 24.48 18.75
N TRP A 201 -3.92 24.14 18.07
CA TRP A 201 -2.91 23.22 18.53
C TRP A 201 -1.52 23.75 18.21
N THR A 202 -0.62 23.70 19.19
CA THR A 202 0.81 23.94 18.98
C THR A 202 1.48 22.66 18.47
N ILE A 203 2.53 22.80 17.65
CA ILE A 203 3.26 21.65 17.07
C ILE A 203 3.77 20.68 18.16
N GLU A 204 4.28 21.20 19.28
CA GLU A 204 4.76 20.39 20.40
C GLU A 204 3.66 19.49 20.98
N LYS A 205 2.48 20.04 21.24
CA LYS A 205 1.31 19.26 21.71
C LYS A 205 0.85 18.21 20.70
N ILE A 206 0.88 18.54 19.40
CA ILE A 206 0.56 17.54 18.35
C ILE A 206 1.57 16.41 18.38
N GLN A 207 2.85 16.71 18.54
CA GLN A 207 3.88 15.69 18.66
C GLN A 207 3.67 14.81 19.91
N ASP A 208 3.35 15.40 21.06
CA ASP A 208 3.13 14.65 22.30
C ASP A 208 1.94 13.68 22.17
N GLU A 209 0.81 14.16 21.63
CA GLU A 209 -0.42 13.39 21.46
C GLU A 209 -0.33 12.32 20.36
N THR A 210 0.46 12.55 19.31
CA THR A 210 0.51 11.65 18.14
C THR A 210 1.78 10.81 18.05
N GLN A 211 2.86 11.22 18.72
CA GLN A 211 4.22 10.67 18.63
C GLN A 211 4.80 10.69 17.20
N ILE A 212 4.23 11.50 16.30
CA ILE A 212 4.74 11.70 14.95
C ILE A 212 6.01 12.58 15.04
N LYS A 213 7.08 12.18 14.33
CA LYS A 213 8.31 12.96 14.27
C LYS A 213 8.04 14.34 13.65
N ILE A 214 8.65 15.39 14.21
CA ILE A 214 8.52 16.77 13.70
C ILE A 214 8.89 16.87 12.22
N GLU A 215 9.88 16.10 11.73
CA GLU A 215 10.26 16.09 10.30
C GLU A 215 9.14 15.62 9.36
N LEU A 216 8.10 14.97 9.90
CA LEU A 216 6.94 14.46 9.18
C LEU A 216 5.66 15.28 9.45
N LEU A 217 5.71 16.27 10.35
CA LEU A 217 4.63 17.22 10.65
C LEU A 217 4.73 18.43 9.71
#